data_AF-A0A292STE2-F1
#
_entry.id   AF-A0A292STE2-F1
#
_cell.length_a   1.000
_cell.length_b   1.000
_cell.length_c   1.000
_cell.angle_alpha   90.00
_cell.angle_beta   90.00
_cell.angle_gamma   90.00
#
_symmetry.space_group_name_H-M   'P 1'
#
loop_
_entity.id
_entity.type
_entity.pdbx_description
1 polymer ?
#
loop_
_entity_poly.entity_id
_entity_poly.type
_entity_poly.pdbx_seq_one_letter_code
_entity_poly.pdbx_strand_id
1 'polypeptide(L)'
;MKLQELEQKYEELGKEIEKLKNEKKGKRWKPDCGEEYYYVGLFGHVGELKWENCFEDQYLYSQGNCFKTEQEAKEQSENLKTKAELRALAEELNGDVAVDWNNRIQDKYYLYISRTINELSSSYVEVHQNQGTIYCLDPTFKDKAIERIGKERLIKMINSGV
;
A
#
# COMPACT_ATOMS: atom_id res chain seq x y z
N MET A 1 13.24 52.01 -7.43
CA MET A 1 12.08 51.47 -8.17
C MET A 1 12.28 50.01 -8.55
N LYS A 2 13.26 49.64 -9.41
CA LYS A 2 13.45 48.25 -9.86
C LYS A 2 13.74 47.21 -8.76
N LEU A 3 14.44 47.57 -7.68
CA LEU A 3 14.81 46.62 -6.61
C LEU A 3 13.60 46.23 -5.75
N GLN A 4 12.81 47.20 -5.28
CA GLN A 4 11.61 46.94 -4.48
C GLN A 4 10.56 46.12 -5.26
N GLU A 5 10.38 46.40 -6.55
CA GLU A 5 9.51 45.59 -7.42
C GLU A 5 10.02 44.14 -7.55
N LEU A 6 11.35 43.93 -7.54
CA LEU A 6 11.95 42.61 -7.62
C LEU A 6 11.82 41.84 -6.29
N GLU A 7 12.02 42.52 -5.16
CA GLU A 7 11.83 41.97 -3.82
C GLU A 7 10.38 41.53 -3.60
N GLN A 8 9.42 42.35 -4.03
CA GLN A 8 7.99 42.04 -3.92
C GLN A 8 7.61 40.82 -4.76
N LYS A 9 8.10 40.74 -6.00
CA LYS A 9 7.89 39.55 -6.86
C LYS A 9 8.50 38.29 -6.27
N TYR A 10 9.69 38.38 -5.67
CA TYR A 10 10.34 37.23 -5.04
C TYR A 10 9.52 36.71 -3.84
N GLU A 11 8.98 37.62 -3.02
CA GLU A 11 8.12 37.23 -1.89
C GLU A 11 6.80 36.59 -2.34
N GLU A 12 6.17 37.13 -3.39
CA GLU A 12 4.95 36.56 -3.99
C GLU A 12 5.20 35.14 -4.54
N LEU A 13 6.28 34.96 -5.30
CA LEU A 13 6.73 33.65 -5.79
C LEU A 13 6.98 32.66 -4.65
N GLY A 14 7.60 33.11 -3.56
CA GLY A 14 7.83 32.27 -2.38
C GLY A 14 6.52 31.76 -1.76
N LYS A 15 5.52 32.64 -1.61
CA LYS A 15 4.18 32.28 -1.11
C LYS A 15 3.47 31.31 -2.06
N GLU A 16 3.60 31.51 -3.36
CA GLU A 16 2.98 30.63 -4.36
C GLU A 16 3.64 29.24 -4.39
N ILE A 17 4.96 29.15 -4.25
CA ILE A 17 5.68 27.88 -4.11
C ILE A 17 5.21 27.11 -2.87
N GLU A 18 5.10 27.77 -1.71
CA GLU A 18 4.63 27.12 -0.48
C GLU A 18 3.17 26.67 -0.59
N LYS A 19 2.33 27.46 -1.25
CA LYS A 19 0.95 27.06 -1.56
C LYS A 19 0.92 25.79 -2.44
N LEU A 20 1.68 25.77 -3.53
CA LEU A 20 1.75 24.61 -4.44
C LEU A 20 2.32 23.36 -3.75
N LYS A 21 3.34 23.50 -2.88
CA LYS A 21 3.84 22.39 -2.07
C LYS A 21 2.77 21.84 -1.14
N ASN A 22 2.02 22.70 -0.47
CA ASN A 22 0.93 22.28 0.41
C ASN A 22 -0.25 21.67 -0.36
N GLU A 23 -0.56 22.16 -1.56
CA GLU A 23 -1.56 21.55 -2.45
C GLU A 23 -1.15 20.18 -2.99
N LYS A 24 0.15 19.88 -3.03
CA LYS A 24 0.68 18.56 -3.38
C LYS A 24 0.77 17.61 -2.19
N LYS A 25 0.68 18.08 -0.95
CA LYS A 25 0.67 17.20 0.23
C LYS A 25 -0.55 16.29 0.20
N GLY A 26 -0.31 14.99 0.32
CA GLY A 26 -1.36 13.96 0.28
C GLY A 26 -1.87 13.63 -1.12
N LYS A 27 -1.38 14.29 -2.18
CA LYS A 27 -1.66 13.86 -3.56
C LYS A 27 -0.70 12.73 -3.95
N ARG A 28 -1.24 11.75 -4.67
CA ARG A 28 -0.43 10.70 -5.30
C ARG A 28 0.55 11.34 -6.28
N TRP A 29 1.82 10.95 -6.21
CA TRP A 29 2.83 11.36 -7.18
C TRP A 29 2.43 10.90 -8.59
N LYS A 30 2.71 11.72 -9.60
CA LYS A 30 2.52 11.44 -11.02
C LYS A 30 3.76 11.91 -11.77
N PRO A 31 4.30 11.14 -12.71
CA PRO A 31 5.45 11.58 -13.50
C PRO A 31 5.09 12.71 -14.46
N ASP A 32 6.06 13.58 -14.75
CA ASP A 32 6.01 14.54 -15.86
C ASP A 32 6.31 13.85 -17.21
N CYS A 33 5.97 14.49 -18.33
CA CYS A 33 6.27 13.94 -19.66
C CYS A 33 7.78 13.73 -19.86
N GLY A 34 8.17 12.52 -20.27
CA GLY A 34 9.55 12.06 -20.38
C GLY A 34 10.21 11.61 -19.07
N GLU A 35 9.54 11.75 -17.92
CA GLU A 35 10.06 11.28 -16.62
C GLU A 35 9.97 9.75 -16.54
N GLU A 36 11.04 9.14 -16.04
CA GLU A 36 11.10 7.69 -15.81
C GLU A 36 10.26 7.30 -14.60
N TYR A 37 9.54 6.18 -14.71
CA TYR A 37 8.78 5.59 -13.62
C TYR A 37 8.88 4.08 -13.66
N TYR A 38 8.62 3.47 -12.51
CA TYR A 38 8.70 2.03 -12.32
C TYR A 38 7.30 1.43 -12.17
N TYR A 39 7.15 0.17 -12.57
CA TYR A 39 5.90 -0.57 -12.46
C TYR A 39 6.16 -2.04 -12.16
N VAL A 40 5.15 -2.72 -11.62
CA VAL A 40 5.17 -4.18 -11.43
C VAL A 40 4.54 -4.83 -12.66
N GLY A 41 5.34 -5.60 -13.40
CA GLY A 41 4.91 -6.35 -14.57
C GLY A 41 4.15 -7.63 -14.20
N LEU A 42 3.62 -8.32 -15.22
CA LEU A 42 2.73 -9.50 -15.06
C LEU A 42 3.32 -10.61 -14.17
N PHE A 43 4.63 -10.84 -14.27
CA PHE A 43 5.33 -11.89 -13.51
C PHE A 43 5.88 -11.39 -12.17
N GLY A 44 5.48 -10.21 -11.71
CA GLY A 44 6.00 -9.58 -10.49
C GLY A 44 7.40 -8.96 -10.65
N HIS A 45 7.97 -8.97 -11.86
CA HIS A 45 9.21 -8.25 -12.12
C HIS A 45 8.96 -6.74 -12.09
N VAL A 46 9.99 -5.96 -11.73
CA VAL A 46 9.93 -4.51 -11.83
C VAL A 46 10.42 -4.10 -13.21
N GLY A 47 9.60 -3.35 -13.93
CA GLY A 47 9.95 -2.72 -15.19
C GLY A 47 10.08 -1.21 -15.02
N GLU A 48 10.64 -0.57 -16.04
CA GLU A 48 10.84 0.87 -16.14
C GLU A 48 10.28 1.36 -17.47
N LEU A 49 9.62 2.52 -17.45
CA LEU A 49 9.09 3.21 -18.63
C LEU A 49 9.32 4.72 -18.49
N LYS A 50 9.19 5.43 -19.61
CA LYS A 50 9.11 6.90 -19.63
C LYS A 50 7.66 7.30 -19.82
N TRP A 51 7.21 8.25 -19.01
CA TRP A 51 5.84 8.75 -19.10
C TRP A 51 5.66 9.59 -20.36
N GLU A 52 4.97 9.07 -21.36
CA GLU A 52 4.64 9.79 -22.60
C GLU A 52 3.16 10.22 -22.63
N ASN A 53 2.48 10.09 -21.49
CA ASN A 53 1.04 10.31 -21.34
C ASN A 53 0.20 9.44 -22.30
N CYS A 54 0.73 8.28 -22.69
CA CYS A 54 0.06 7.35 -23.59
C CYS A 54 -1.00 6.51 -22.85
N PHE A 55 -1.72 5.67 -23.59
CA PHE A 55 -2.76 4.82 -23.00
C PHE A 55 -2.22 3.88 -21.93
N GLU A 56 -1.03 3.29 -22.15
CA GLU A 56 -0.38 2.38 -21.21
C GLU A 56 -0.01 3.07 -19.90
N ASP A 57 0.59 4.26 -19.98
CA ASP A 57 0.92 5.11 -18.84
C ASP A 57 -0.32 5.42 -18.00
N GLN A 58 -1.40 5.86 -18.66
CA GLN A 58 -2.66 6.21 -18.02
C GLN A 58 -3.31 4.98 -17.36
N TYR A 59 -3.23 3.81 -18.00
CA TYR A 59 -3.74 2.57 -17.45
C TYR A 59 -2.97 2.16 -16.19
N LEU A 60 -1.64 2.07 -16.26
CA LEU A 60 -0.77 1.75 -15.12
C LEU A 60 -0.97 2.74 -13.96
N TYR A 61 -1.05 4.04 -14.27
CA TYR A 61 -1.37 5.06 -13.29
C TYR A 61 -2.74 4.80 -12.65
N SER A 62 -3.80 4.56 -13.42
CA SER A 62 -5.15 4.35 -12.87
C SER A 62 -5.23 3.20 -11.85
N GLN A 63 -4.39 2.18 -11.99
CA GLN A 63 -4.38 0.99 -11.14
C GLN A 63 -3.50 1.11 -9.89
N GLY A 64 -2.82 2.24 -9.68
CA GLY A 64 -1.82 2.33 -8.60
C GLY A 64 -0.43 1.84 -9.00
N ASN A 65 -0.26 1.29 -10.21
CA ASN A 65 0.95 0.62 -10.67
C ASN A 65 1.95 1.59 -11.34
N CYS A 66 2.29 2.67 -10.65
CA CYS A 66 3.20 3.70 -11.13
C CYS A 66 3.96 4.26 -9.93
N PHE A 67 5.25 3.95 -9.87
CA PHE A 67 6.13 4.19 -8.73
C PHE A 67 7.28 5.09 -9.13
N LYS A 68 7.70 5.95 -8.20
CA LYS A 68 8.78 6.91 -8.45
C LYS A 68 10.14 6.25 -8.41
N THR A 69 10.25 5.20 -7.61
CA THR A 69 11.50 4.48 -7.42
C THR A 69 11.33 2.99 -7.70
N GLU A 70 12.40 2.36 -8.16
CA GLU A 70 12.45 0.91 -8.34
C GLU A 70 12.14 0.18 -7.02
N GLN A 71 12.60 0.73 -5.89
CA GLN A 71 12.40 0.17 -4.56
C GLN A 71 10.91 0.13 -4.17
N GLU A 72 10.16 1.20 -4.43
CA GLU A 72 8.70 1.22 -4.20
C GLU A 72 7.98 0.13 -5.03
N ALA A 73 8.39 -0.06 -6.29
CA ALA A 73 7.84 -1.11 -7.14
C ALA A 73 8.20 -2.52 -6.63
N LYS A 74 9.45 -2.73 -6.18
CA LYS A 74 9.90 -3.99 -5.56
C LYS A 74 9.11 -4.30 -4.29
N GLU A 75 8.90 -3.29 -3.45
CA GLU A 75 8.09 -3.42 -2.24
C GLU A 75 6.64 -3.78 -2.56
N GLN A 76 6.03 -3.16 -3.57
CA GLN A 76 4.68 -3.52 -3.98
C GLN A 76 4.61 -4.97 -4.50
N SER A 77 5.58 -5.40 -5.31
CA SER A 77 5.65 -6.79 -5.79
C SER A 77 5.74 -7.79 -4.62
N GLU A 78 6.62 -7.53 -3.66
CA GLU A 78 6.75 -8.35 -2.44
C GLU A 78 5.49 -8.30 -1.55
N ASN A 79 4.80 -7.16 -1.48
CA ASN A 79 3.55 -7.04 -0.75
C ASN A 79 2.45 -7.90 -1.38
N LEU A 80 2.32 -7.90 -2.71
CA LEU A 80 1.36 -8.76 -3.43
C LEU A 80 1.62 -10.24 -3.14
N LYS A 81 2.90 -10.65 -3.19
CA LYS A 81 3.32 -12.02 -2.86
C LYS A 81 3.02 -12.38 -1.40
N THR A 82 3.33 -11.49 -0.46
CA THR A 82 3.08 -11.67 0.97
C THR A 82 1.58 -11.82 1.26
N LYS A 83 0.72 -11.00 0.61
CA LYS A 83 -0.74 -11.13 0.71
C LYS A 83 -1.25 -12.46 0.19
N ALA A 84 -0.70 -12.94 -0.93
CA ALA A 84 -1.08 -14.23 -1.51
C ALA A 84 -0.69 -15.39 -0.57
N GLU A 85 0.52 -15.38 -0.01
CA GLU A 85 0.98 -16.37 0.97
C GLU A 85 0.11 -16.37 2.24
N LEU A 86 -0.24 -15.18 2.76
CA LEU A 86 -1.07 -15.05 3.95
C LEU A 86 -2.50 -15.55 3.72
N ARG A 87 -3.06 -15.29 2.53
CA ARG A 87 -4.37 -15.81 2.12
C ARG A 87 -4.35 -17.33 2.01
N ALA A 88 -3.35 -17.89 1.34
CA ALA A 88 -3.21 -19.34 1.21
C ALA A 88 -3.10 -20.03 2.58
N LEU A 89 -2.37 -19.43 3.52
CA LEU A 89 -2.29 -19.91 4.90
C LEU A 89 -3.66 -19.87 5.59
N ALA A 90 -4.42 -18.77 5.45
CA ALA A 90 -5.76 -18.68 6.05
C ALA A 90 -6.71 -19.74 5.47
N GLU A 91 -6.67 -19.96 4.16
CA GLU A 91 -7.45 -21.01 3.48
C GLU A 91 -7.09 -22.41 3.98
N GLU A 92 -5.80 -22.72 4.10
CA GLU A 92 -5.31 -23.99 4.65
C GLU A 92 -5.78 -24.24 6.09
N LEU A 93 -5.71 -23.21 6.94
CA LEU A 93 -6.10 -23.31 8.34
C LEU A 93 -7.61 -23.40 8.55
N ASN A 94 -8.38 -22.79 7.65
CA ASN A 94 -9.84 -22.86 7.68
C ASN A 94 -10.37 -24.25 7.25
N GLY A 95 -9.58 -25.00 6.47
CA GLY A 95 -10.01 -26.27 5.89
C GLY A 95 -11.28 -26.09 5.04
N ASP A 96 -12.30 -26.90 5.31
CA ASP A 96 -13.57 -26.87 4.58
C ASP A 96 -14.55 -25.80 5.10
N VAL A 97 -14.20 -25.06 6.15
CA VAL A 97 -15.09 -24.07 6.78
C VAL A 97 -14.82 -22.68 6.21
N ALA A 98 -15.77 -22.15 5.44
CA ALA A 98 -15.69 -20.78 4.95
C ALA A 98 -15.97 -19.75 6.05
N VAL A 99 -15.39 -18.55 5.89
CA VAL A 99 -15.75 -17.36 6.66
C VAL A 99 -17.20 -16.98 6.33
N ASP A 100 -18.08 -17.01 7.33
CA ASP A 100 -19.50 -16.68 7.20
C ASP A 100 -19.81 -15.36 7.93
N TRP A 101 -20.07 -14.31 7.16
CA TRP A 101 -20.40 -12.99 7.67
C TRP A 101 -21.84 -12.87 8.22
N ASN A 102 -22.71 -13.85 7.97
CA ASN A 102 -24.02 -13.92 8.60
C ASN A 102 -23.94 -14.58 9.98
N ASN A 103 -22.89 -15.36 10.24
CA ASN A 103 -22.64 -15.97 11.54
C ASN A 103 -21.95 -14.99 12.49
N ARG A 104 -22.76 -14.40 13.39
CA ARG A 104 -22.35 -13.39 14.36
C ARG A 104 -21.63 -13.93 15.60
N ILE A 105 -21.38 -15.24 15.67
CA ILE A 105 -20.62 -15.88 16.77
C ILE A 105 -19.37 -16.60 16.25
N GLN A 106 -19.09 -16.51 14.94
CA GLN A 106 -17.88 -17.07 14.37
C GLN A 106 -16.77 -16.01 14.41
N ASP A 107 -15.76 -16.26 15.25
CA ASP A 107 -14.54 -15.47 15.32
C ASP A 107 -13.78 -15.50 13.99
N LYS A 108 -13.43 -14.32 13.48
CA LYS A 108 -12.62 -14.16 12.27
C LYS A 108 -11.37 -13.38 12.63
N TYR A 109 -10.28 -14.10 12.86
CA TYR A 109 -8.98 -13.58 13.25
C TYR A 109 -8.30 -12.88 12.09
N TYR A 110 -7.64 -11.77 12.38
CA TYR A 110 -6.88 -10.98 11.42
C TYR A 110 -5.65 -10.34 12.07
N LEU A 111 -4.69 -9.93 11.24
CA LEU A 111 -3.44 -9.31 11.67
C LEU A 111 -3.53 -7.79 11.55
N TYR A 112 -2.90 -7.08 12.48
CA TYR A 112 -2.79 -5.63 12.45
C TYR A 112 -1.49 -5.15 13.13
N ILE A 113 -1.11 -3.89 12.89
CA ILE A 113 -0.03 -3.24 13.63
C ILE A 113 -0.63 -2.42 14.77
N SER A 114 -0.35 -2.81 16.01
CA SER A 114 -0.71 -2.00 17.17
C SER A 114 0.17 -0.76 17.19
N ARG A 115 -0.44 0.43 17.02
CA ARG A 115 0.31 1.70 17.03
C ARG A 115 0.75 2.11 18.43
N THR A 116 0.15 1.55 19.48
CA THR A 116 0.53 1.82 20.88
C THR A 116 1.88 1.19 21.22
N ILE A 117 2.13 -0.04 20.77
CA ILE A 117 3.37 -0.78 21.06
C ILE A 117 4.28 -0.94 19.83
N ASN A 118 3.81 -0.50 18.66
CA ASN A 118 4.47 -0.61 17.37
C ASN A 118 4.84 -2.06 16.97
N GLU A 119 3.93 -3.01 17.23
CA GLU A 119 4.14 -4.43 16.98
C GLU A 119 3.03 -5.06 16.14
N LEU A 120 3.39 -6.13 15.41
CA LEU A 120 2.44 -7.03 14.78
C LEU A 120 1.61 -7.75 15.86
N SER A 121 0.29 -7.64 15.74
CA SER A 121 -0.69 -8.18 16.67
C SER A 121 -1.84 -8.84 15.91
N SER A 122 -2.73 -9.53 16.64
CA SER A 122 -3.93 -10.13 16.09
C SER A 122 -5.13 -9.85 16.97
N SER A 123 -6.28 -9.71 16.32
CA SER A 123 -7.60 -9.58 16.94
C SER A 123 -8.58 -10.42 16.14
N TYR A 124 -9.83 -10.44 16.53
CA TYR A 124 -10.93 -11.04 15.79
C TYR A 124 -12.07 -10.07 15.64
N VAL A 125 -12.95 -10.37 14.68
CA VAL A 125 -14.23 -9.70 14.46
C VAL A 125 -15.31 -10.75 14.18
N GLU A 126 -16.53 -10.46 14.58
CA GLU A 126 -17.68 -11.32 14.29
C GLU A 126 -18.62 -10.69 13.25
N VAL A 127 -18.75 -9.35 13.29
CA VAL A 127 -19.89 -8.63 12.67
C VAL A 127 -19.50 -7.57 11.64
N HIS A 128 -18.21 -7.30 11.41
CA HIS A 128 -17.79 -6.30 10.43
C HIS A 128 -16.56 -6.75 9.63
N GLN A 129 -16.54 -6.38 8.36
CA GLN A 129 -15.48 -6.70 7.41
C GLN A 129 -14.69 -5.44 7.05
N ASN A 130 -13.39 -5.45 7.34
CA ASN A 130 -12.46 -4.40 7.01
C ASN A 130 -11.92 -4.62 5.60
N GLN A 131 -11.92 -3.55 4.78
CA GLN A 131 -11.40 -3.59 3.42
C GLN A 131 -9.94 -4.06 3.41
N GLY A 132 -9.59 -4.95 2.48
CA GLY A 132 -8.22 -5.44 2.28
C GLY A 132 -7.71 -6.41 3.34
N THR A 133 -8.52 -6.76 4.34
CA THR A 133 -8.12 -7.67 5.43
C THR A 133 -8.31 -9.14 5.06
N ILE A 134 -7.31 -9.96 5.40
CA ILE A 134 -7.37 -11.43 5.28
C ILE A 134 -7.83 -11.99 6.63
N TYR A 135 -8.84 -12.84 6.61
CA TYR A 135 -9.48 -13.42 7.78
C TYR A 135 -9.23 -14.93 7.85
N CYS A 136 -8.98 -15.42 9.06
CA CYS A 136 -8.77 -16.83 9.38
C CYS A 136 -9.64 -17.21 10.59
N LEU A 137 -10.13 -18.44 10.64
CA LEU A 137 -10.94 -18.97 11.74
C LEU A 137 -10.08 -19.58 12.85
N ASP A 138 -8.79 -19.82 12.58
CA ASP A 138 -7.83 -20.38 13.54
C ASP A 138 -7.26 -19.26 14.46
N PRO A 139 -7.42 -19.35 15.80
CA PRO A 139 -6.88 -18.36 16.74
C PRO A 139 -5.34 -18.26 16.74
N THR A 140 -4.65 -19.29 16.25
CA THR A 140 -3.18 -19.33 16.14
C THR A 140 -2.65 -18.69 14.85
N PHE A 141 -3.52 -18.11 14.03
CA PHE A 141 -3.20 -17.58 12.70
C PHE A 141 -1.99 -16.64 12.69
N LYS A 142 -1.85 -15.75 13.69
CA LYS A 142 -0.71 -14.83 13.80
C LYS A 142 0.62 -15.56 13.92
N ASP A 143 0.69 -16.54 14.80
CA ASP A 143 1.94 -17.22 15.12
C ASP A 143 2.37 -18.08 13.93
N LYS A 144 1.43 -18.78 13.29
CA LYS A 144 1.66 -19.54 12.05
C LYS A 144 2.05 -18.63 10.87
N ALA A 145 1.46 -17.44 10.77
CA ALA A 145 1.84 -16.46 9.75
C ALA A 145 3.27 -15.95 9.96
N ILE A 146 3.65 -15.66 11.21
CA ILE A 146 5.02 -15.26 11.55
C ILE A 146 6.01 -16.37 11.20
N GLU A 147 5.70 -17.63 11.53
CA GLU A 147 6.54 -18.78 11.23
C GLU A 147 6.73 -18.98 9.72
N ARG A 148 5.65 -18.94 8.95
CA ARG A 148 5.67 -19.23 7.50
C ARG A 148 6.23 -18.10 6.65
N ILE A 149 5.85 -16.86 6.97
CA ILE A 149 6.07 -15.69 6.10
C ILE A 149 7.18 -14.78 6.64
N GLY A 150 7.34 -14.72 7.96
CA GLY A 150 8.25 -13.82 8.65
C GLY A 150 7.60 -12.51 9.08
N LYS A 151 7.88 -12.11 10.33
CA LYS A 151 7.33 -10.90 10.98
C LYS A 151 7.57 -9.63 10.17
N GLU A 152 8.78 -9.44 9.61
CA GLU A 152 9.14 -8.22 8.88
C GLU A 152 8.33 -8.03 7.59
N ARG A 153 8.14 -9.10 6.81
CA ARG A 153 7.35 -9.07 5.56
C ARG A 153 5.89 -8.73 5.87
N LEU A 154 5.32 -9.33 6.91
CA LEU A 154 3.96 -9.02 7.37
C LEU A 154 3.80 -7.56 7.80
N ILE A 155 4.77 -7.02 8.55
CA ILE A 155 4.74 -5.62 8.99
C ILE A 155 4.81 -4.66 7.79
N LYS A 156 5.73 -4.91 6.84
CA LYS A 156 5.86 -4.10 5.62
C LYS A 156 4.55 -4.11 4.81
N MET A 157 3.97 -5.29 4.62
CA MET A 157 2.70 -5.46 3.91
C MET A 157 1.57 -4.66 4.58
N ILE A 158 1.38 -4.77 5.91
CA ILE A 158 0.30 -4.05 6.61
C ILE A 158 0.53 -2.53 6.59
N ASN A 159 1.77 -2.08 6.74
CA ASN A 159 2.09 -0.64 6.69
C ASN A 159 1.96 -0.03 5.30
N SER A 160 2.02 -0.84 4.24
CA SER A 160 1.87 -0.34 2.86
C SER A 160 0.50 0.25 2.56
N GLY A 161 -0.54 -0.11 3.34
CA GLY A 161 -1.87 0.52 3.27
C GLY A 161 -2.64 0.34 1.96
N VAL A 162 -2.12 -0.50 1.05
CA VAL A 162 -2.80 -0.95 -0.18
C VAL A 162 -3.49 -2.28 0.09
#